data_AF-A0A2B4RH02-F1
#
_entry.id   AF-A0A2B4RH02-F1
#
_cell.length_a   1.000
_cell.length_b   1.000
_cell.length_c   1.000
_cell.angle_alpha   90.00
_cell.angle_beta   90.00
_cell.angle_gamma   90.00
#
_symmetry.space_group_name_H-M   'P 1'
#
loop_
_entity.id
_entity.type
_entity.pdbx_description
1 polymer ?
#
loop_
_entity_poly.entity_id
_entity_poly.type
_entity_poly.pdbx_seq_one_letter_code
_entity_poly.pdbx_strand_id
1 'polypeptide(L)'
;MPWSQAQKQRLGYEKTVLENYFRDRVTWISPRDQTKVEVRATCTNNRQYTLRIYLPSDFPNSCPKMVVKASSRLRARNGDLLEQYPGDNHIGQTVEGYTGICHFRPNRWRSENTLYQVTMKGLIWLEAYEAHLRTGQPLSQFLVTMPDR
;
A
#
# COMPACT_ATOMS: atom_id res chain seq x y z
N MET A 1 2.90 22.92 -0.57
CA MET A 1 1.96 23.70 0.25
C MET A 1 1.74 22.96 1.56
N PRO A 2 1.72 23.66 2.71
CA PRO A 2 1.43 23.03 3.99
C PRO A 2 -0.04 22.55 4.07
N TRP A 3 -0.28 21.50 4.84
CA TRP A 3 -1.63 20.97 5.07
C TRP A 3 -2.60 22.01 5.67
N SER A 4 -3.85 22.00 5.23
CA SER A 4 -4.93 22.81 5.84
C SER A 4 -5.23 22.34 7.28
N GLN A 5 -5.97 23.14 8.06
CA GLN A 5 -6.34 22.75 9.43
C GLN A 5 -7.16 21.45 9.47
N ALA A 6 -8.12 21.29 8.56
CA ALA A 6 -8.91 20.06 8.45
C ALA A 6 -8.03 18.86 8.08
N GLN A 7 -7.07 19.05 7.16
CA GLN A 7 -6.12 18.00 6.80
C GLN A 7 -5.21 17.61 7.98
N LYS A 8 -4.73 18.59 8.77
CA LYS A 8 -3.94 18.31 9.98
C LYS A 8 -4.72 17.49 11.00
N GLN A 9 -5.99 17.83 11.25
CA GLN A 9 -6.86 17.05 12.15
C GLN A 9 -7.03 15.63 11.63
N ARG A 10 -7.31 15.47 10.33
CA ARG A 10 -7.42 14.16 9.71
C ARG A 10 -6.12 13.35 9.82
N LEU A 11 -4.97 13.94 9.52
CA LEU A 11 -3.68 13.26 9.62
C LEU A 11 -3.33 12.89 11.06
N GLY A 12 -3.72 13.70 12.05
CA GLY A 12 -3.59 13.36 13.47
C GLY A 12 -4.41 12.13 13.86
N TYR A 13 -5.65 12.02 13.36
CA TYR A 13 -6.48 10.83 13.51
C TYR A 13 -5.83 9.60 12.86
N GLU A 14 -5.41 9.70 11.58
CA GLU A 14 -4.74 8.61 10.87
C GLU A 14 -3.47 8.13 11.57
N LYS A 15 -2.68 9.08 12.09
CA LYS A 15 -1.48 8.80 12.90
C LYS A 15 -1.82 7.98 14.13
N THR A 16 -2.81 8.41 14.89
CA THR A 16 -3.27 7.70 16.09
C THR A 16 -3.70 6.28 15.75
N VAL A 17 -4.51 6.10 14.70
CA VAL A 17 -4.97 4.76 14.28
C VAL A 17 -3.80 3.88 13.88
N LEU A 18 -2.92 4.34 12.98
CA LEU A 18 -1.80 3.54 12.49
C LEU A 18 -0.82 3.17 13.61
N GLU A 19 -0.47 4.12 14.49
CA GLU A 19 0.46 3.87 15.59
C GLU A 19 -0.13 2.92 16.64
N ASN A 20 -1.46 2.95 16.87
CA ASN A 20 -2.12 1.97 17.75
C ASN A 20 -2.03 0.54 17.19
N TYR A 21 -2.25 0.35 15.89
CA TYR A 21 -2.26 -0.98 15.27
C TYR A 21 -0.85 -1.51 14.96
N PHE A 22 0.04 -0.66 14.47
CA PHE A 22 1.33 -1.07 13.94
C PHE A 22 2.51 -0.68 14.84
N ARG A 23 2.28 0.15 15.87
CA ARG A 23 3.27 0.58 16.87
C ARG A 23 4.50 1.19 16.23
N ASP A 24 5.69 0.76 16.65
CA ASP A 24 7.00 1.22 16.18
C ASP A 24 7.29 0.85 14.70
N ARG A 25 6.39 0.10 14.04
CA ARG A 25 6.54 -0.26 12.62
C ARG A 25 6.11 0.84 11.65
N VAL A 26 5.58 1.95 12.15
CA VAL A 26 5.13 3.09 11.33
C VAL A 26 6.15 4.23 11.37
N THR A 27 6.48 4.77 10.20
CA THR A 27 7.32 5.96 10.07
C THR A 27 6.61 7.01 9.23
N TRP A 28 6.50 8.24 9.75
CA TRP A 28 5.97 9.39 9.03
C TRP A 28 7.12 10.24 8.48
N ILE A 29 7.13 10.47 7.17
CA ILE A 29 8.18 11.22 6.45
C ILE A 29 7.56 12.50 5.90
N SER A 30 8.28 13.62 6.06
CA SER A 30 7.83 14.96 5.66
C SER A 30 6.39 15.26 6.14
N PRO A 31 6.11 15.26 7.46
CA PRO A 31 4.73 15.37 7.97
C PRO A 31 4.08 16.75 7.72
N ARG A 32 4.83 17.72 7.19
CA ARG A 32 4.37 19.10 6.96
C ARG A 32 3.97 19.37 5.50
N ASP A 33 4.55 18.64 4.55
CA ASP A 33 4.28 18.69 3.11
C ASP A 33 4.76 17.42 2.40
N GLN A 34 4.09 17.02 1.31
CA GLN A 34 4.42 15.78 0.57
C GLN A 34 4.56 14.53 1.46
N THR A 35 3.69 14.44 2.47
CA THR A 35 3.80 13.42 3.52
C THR A 35 3.74 12.00 2.95
N LYS A 36 4.66 11.16 3.42
CA LYS A 36 4.70 9.73 3.13
C LYS A 36 4.59 8.96 4.44
N VAL A 37 3.96 7.81 4.40
CA VAL A 37 3.88 6.89 5.53
C VAL A 37 4.52 5.58 5.13
N GLU A 38 5.45 5.09 5.92
CA GLU A 38 6.04 3.76 5.76
C GLU A 38 5.52 2.84 6.85
N VAL A 39 5.15 1.61 6.47
CA VAL A 39 4.77 0.55 7.40
C VAL A 39 5.64 -0.68 7.12
N ARG A 40 6.39 -1.11 8.13
CA ARG A 40 7.17 -2.36 8.09
C ARG A 40 6.22 -3.55 8.29
N ALA A 41 6.31 -4.52 7.39
CA ALA A 41 5.50 -5.72 7.36
C ALA A 41 6.38 -6.97 7.43
N THR A 42 5.88 -8.01 8.09
CA THR A 42 6.50 -9.34 8.11
C THR A 42 5.43 -10.32 7.65
N CYS A 43 5.70 -11.03 6.56
CA CYS A 43 4.77 -12.01 6.02
C CYS A 43 4.84 -13.32 6.83
N THR A 44 3.86 -14.20 6.64
CA THR A 44 3.74 -15.50 7.34
C THR A 44 5.00 -16.37 7.22
N ASN A 45 5.78 -16.21 6.15
CA ASN A 45 7.04 -16.92 5.93
C ASN A 45 8.30 -16.16 6.41
N ASN A 46 8.13 -15.18 7.31
CA ASN A 46 9.16 -14.33 7.89
C ASN A 46 9.85 -13.36 6.91
N ARG A 47 9.41 -13.26 5.65
CA ARG A 47 9.92 -12.22 4.75
C ARG A 47 9.45 -10.84 5.17
N GLN A 48 10.38 -9.88 5.13
CA GLN A 48 10.11 -8.50 5.54
C GLN A 48 9.98 -7.58 4.33
N TYR A 49 9.00 -6.69 4.41
CA TYR A 49 8.71 -5.69 3.39
C TYR A 49 8.46 -4.33 4.04
N THR A 50 8.58 -3.27 3.25
CA THR A 50 8.12 -1.94 3.64
C THR A 50 7.08 -1.46 2.63
N LEU A 51 5.85 -1.24 3.11
CA LEU A 51 4.83 -0.53 2.34
C LEU A 51 5.06 0.96 2.49
N ARG A 52 5.10 1.69 1.38
CA ARG A 52 5.16 3.15 1.39
C ARG A 52 3.90 3.73 0.77
N ILE A 53 3.24 4.61 1.51
CA ILE A 53 2.02 5.32 1.13
C ILE A 53 2.38 6.79 0.85
N TYR A 54 2.00 7.29 -0.32
CA TYR A 54 2.16 8.68 -0.72
C TYR A 54 0.82 9.39 -0.59
N LEU A 55 0.78 10.43 0.25
CA LEU A 55 -0.44 11.22 0.44
C LEU A 55 -0.55 12.29 -0.66
N PRO A 56 -1.70 12.37 -1.34
CA PRO A 56 -1.94 13.43 -2.31
C PRO A 56 -2.17 14.76 -1.59
N SER A 57 -1.91 15.89 -2.26
CA SER A 57 -1.98 17.22 -1.65
C SER A 57 -3.38 17.60 -1.15
N ASP A 58 -4.42 16.95 -1.66
CA ASP A 58 -5.83 17.14 -1.30
C ASP A 58 -6.38 16.01 -0.40
N PHE A 59 -5.52 15.13 0.15
CA PHE A 59 -5.94 14.09 1.08
C PHE A 59 -6.83 14.70 2.19
N PRO A 60 -7.98 14.10 2.55
CA PRO A 60 -8.46 12.77 2.15
C PRO A 60 -9.35 12.73 0.91
N ASN A 61 -9.45 13.79 0.11
CA ASN A 61 -10.37 13.83 -1.03
C ASN A 61 -9.94 12.90 -2.18
N SER A 62 -8.62 12.76 -2.40
CA SER A 62 -8.07 11.79 -3.34
C SER A 62 -7.46 10.58 -2.65
N CYS A 63 -7.53 9.44 -3.34
CA CYS A 63 -6.93 8.19 -2.91
C CYS A 63 -5.40 8.31 -2.85
N PRO A 64 -4.74 7.86 -1.76
CA PRO A 64 -3.30 7.78 -1.73
C PRO A 64 -2.77 6.68 -2.65
N LYS A 65 -1.48 6.77 -2.98
CA LYS A 65 -0.77 5.71 -3.73
C LYS A 65 0.01 4.85 -2.75
N MET A 66 0.04 3.54 -2.97
CA MET A 66 0.80 2.61 -2.15
C MET A 66 1.74 1.78 -3.03
N VAL A 67 2.97 1.59 -2.57
CA VAL A 67 4.00 0.80 -3.25
C VAL A 67 4.71 -0.13 -2.26
N VAL A 68 5.39 -1.15 -2.80
CA VAL A 68 6.37 -1.94 -2.06
C VAL A 68 7.75 -1.31 -2.25
N LYS A 69 8.32 -0.73 -1.18
CA LYS A 69 9.66 -0.15 -1.21
C LYS A 69 10.70 -1.27 -1.27
N ALA A 70 11.50 -1.28 -2.33
CA ALA A 70 12.54 -2.28 -2.60
C ALA A 70 13.70 -1.64 -3.39
N SER A 71 14.80 -2.36 -3.61
CA SER A 71 15.91 -1.86 -4.43
C SER A 71 15.57 -1.77 -5.92
N SER A 72 14.58 -2.53 -6.37
CA SER A 72 14.06 -2.52 -7.74
C SER A 72 12.61 -3.00 -7.77
N ARG A 73 11.96 -2.89 -8.93
CA ARG A 73 10.60 -3.42 -9.15
C ARG A 73 10.55 -4.92 -8.86
N LEU A 74 9.45 -5.35 -8.25
CA LEU A 74 9.23 -6.74 -7.86
C LEU A 74 9.23 -7.65 -9.10
N ARG A 75 9.78 -8.84 -8.89
CA ARG A 75 9.84 -9.90 -9.90
C ARG A 75 8.81 -10.97 -9.62
N ALA A 76 8.31 -11.58 -10.68
CA ALA A 76 7.52 -12.79 -10.62
C ALA A 76 8.41 -14.01 -10.35
N ARG A 77 7.79 -15.16 -10.08
CA ARG A 77 8.50 -16.42 -9.80
C ARG A 77 9.46 -16.83 -10.91
N ASN A 78 9.11 -16.57 -12.17
CA ASN A 78 9.92 -16.92 -13.34
C ASN A 78 11.08 -15.91 -13.59
N GLY A 79 11.22 -14.88 -12.75
CA GLY A 79 12.27 -13.87 -12.86
C GLY A 79 11.87 -12.63 -13.66
N ASP A 80 10.75 -12.64 -14.39
CA ASP A 80 10.25 -11.48 -15.12
C ASP A 80 9.80 -10.37 -14.17
N LEU A 81 9.62 -9.16 -14.68
CA LEU A 81 8.98 -8.10 -13.89
C LEU A 81 7.53 -8.50 -13.58
N LEU A 82 7.09 -8.34 -12.34
CA LEU A 82 5.74 -8.73 -11.93
C LEU A 82 4.65 -7.98 -12.72
N GLU A 83 4.93 -6.74 -13.15
CA GLU A 83 4.04 -5.94 -14.01
C GLU A 83 3.88 -6.51 -15.43
N GLN A 84 4.80 -7.37 -15.87
CA GLN A 84 4.79 -8.04 -17.17
C GLN A 84 4.30 -9.50 -17.06
N TYR A 85 4.14 -10.01 -15.83
CA TYR A 85 3.71 -11.38 -15.61
C TYR A 85 2.24 -11.54 -16.00
N PRO A 86 1.86 -12.62 -16.70
CA PRO A 86 0.49 -12.83 -17.15
C PRO A 86 -0.50 -12.95 -15.98
N GLY A 87 -1.76 -12.59 -16.25
CA GLY A 87 -2.85 -12.62 -15.27
C GLY A 87 -3.01 -11.31 -14.48
N ASP A 88 -4.05 -11.26 -13.66
CA ASP A 88 -4.29 -10.10 -12.78
C ASP A 88 -3.43 -10.20 -11.52
N ASN A 89 -2.39 -9.37 -11.46
CA ASN A 89 -1.48 -9.29 -10.32
C ASN A 89 -1.77 -8.08 -9.41
N HIS A 90 -2.90 -7.39 -9.64
CA HIS A 90 -3.34 -6.21 -8.89
C HIS A 90 -2.23 -5.14 -8.73
N ILE A 91 -1.49 -4.90 -9.82
CA ILE A 91 -0.43 -3.89 -9.86
C ILE A 91 -1.04 -2.50 -10.00
N GLY A 92 -0.59 -1.59 -9.14
CA GLY A 92 -0.92 -0.18 -9.18
C GLY A 92 0.13 0.64 -9.93
N GLN A 93 0.01 1.96 -9.88
CA GLN A 93 1.00 2.84 -10.51
C GLN A 93 2.37 2.72 -9.85
N THR A 94 3.41 2.52 -10.65
CA THR A 94 4.81 2.63 -10.22
C THR A 94 5.14 4.05 -9.77
N VAL A 95 5.71 4.20 -8.58
CA VAL A 95 6.12 5.50 -8.01
C VAL A 95 7.55 5.36 -7.50
N GLU A 96 8.43 6.32 -7.85
CA GLU A 96 9.85 6.30 -7.46
C GLU A 96 10.59 4.98 -7.83
N GLY A 97 10.17 4.31 -8.91
CA GLY A 97 10.74 3.03 -9.34
C GLY A 97 10.28 1.81 -8.54
N TYR A 98 9.34 1.98 -7.61
CA TYR A 98 8.77 0.91 -6.79
C TYR A 98 7.47 0.37 -7.36
N THR A 99 7.25 -0.94 -7.24
CA THR A 99 6.01 -1.60 -7.68
C THR A 99 4.82 -1.07 -6.89
N GLY A 100 3.87 -0.47 -7.60
CA GLY A 100 2.62 -0.01 -7.02
C GLY A 100 1.64 -1.15 -6.73
N ILE A 101 0.80 -0.95 -5.73
CA ILE A 101 -0.27 -1.88 -5.36
C ILE A 101 -1.62 -1.23 -5.70
N CYS A 102 -2.43 -1.93 -6.50
CA CYS A 102 -3.84 -1.59 -6.68
C CYS A 102 -4.62 -1.99 -5.44
N HIS A 103 -5.21 -1.03 -4.73
CA HIS A 103 -5.84 -1.25 -3.43
C HIS A 103 -7.25 -0.63 -3.35
N PHE A 104 -7.41 0.62 -3.80
CA PHE A 104 -8.72 1.23 -4.03
C PHE A 104 -8.84 1.70 -5.48
N ARG A 105 -10.02 1.56 -6.07
CA ARG A 105 -10.36 2.21 -7.33
C ARG A 105 -10.62 3.69 -7.04
N PRO A 106 -10.04 4.65 -7.78
CA PRO A 106 -10.20 6.08 -7.49
C PRO A 106 -11.67 6.53 -7.38
N ASN A 107 -12.56 5.99 -8.22
CA ASN A 107 -14.00 6.31 -8.19
C ASN A 107 -14.78 5.72 -7.01
N ARG A 108 -14.18 4.80 -6.25
CA ARG A 108 -14.75 4.20 -5.04
C ARG A 108 -14.08 4.68 -3.76
N TRP A 109 -13.02 5.47 -3.88
CA TRP A 109 -12.42 6.13 -2.72
C TRP A 109 -13.43 7.10 -2.11
N ARG A 110 -13.50 7.06 -0.79
CA ARG A 110 -14.32 7.94 0.03
C ARG A 110 -13.41 8.57 1.08
N SER A 111 -13.69 9.81 1.45
CA SER A 111 -12.84 10.51 2.41
C SER A 111 -12.82 9.77 3.75
N GLU A 112 -13.85 9.03 4.11
CA GLU A 112 -13.93 8.19 5.32
C GLU A 112 -12.97 6.99 5.29
N ASN A 113 -12.43 6.60 4.13
CA ASN A 113 -11.46 5.51 4.06
C ASN A 113 -10.15 5.89 4.74
N THR A 114 -9.61 4.98 5.54
CA THR A 114 -8.43 5.25 6.38
C THR A 114 -7.14 4.73 5.79
N LEU A 115 -6.01 5.29 6.23
CA LEU A 115 -4.69 4.74 5.91
C LEU A 115 -4.51 3.35 6.50
N TYR A 116 -5.18 3.03 7.61
CA TYR A 116 -5.24 1.65 8.11
C TYR A 116 -5.84 0.69 7.06
N GLN A 117 -6.98 1.04 6.46
CA GLN A 117 -7.58 0.22 5.40
C GLN A 117 -6.68 0.08 4.18
N VAL A 118 -6.00 1.17 3.79
CA VAL A 118 -4.98 1.15 2.71
C VAL A 118 -3.85 0.17 3.07
N THR A 119 -3.27 0.29 4.27
CA THR A 119 -2.20 -0.59 4.75
C THR A 119 -2.64 -2.06 4.79
N MET A 120 -3.84 -2.36 5.31
CA MET A 120 -4.34 -3.74 5.38
C MET A 120 -4.44 -4.39 4.00
N LYS A 121 -4.88 -3.66 2.97
CA LYS A 121 -4.88 -4.16 1.60
C LYS A 121 -3.47 -4.44 1.08
N GLY A 122 -2.50 -3.61 1.46
CA GLY A 122 -1.09 -3.85 1.13
C GLY A 122 -0.54 -5.11 1.81
N LEU A 123 -0.88 -5.35 3.06
CA LEU A 123 -0.47 -6.57 3.78
C LEU A 123 -1.03 -7.84 3.13
N ILE A 124 -2.32 -7.83 2.77
CA ILE A 124 -2.97 -8.94 2.05
C ILE A 124 -2.29 -9.16 0.69
N TRP A 125 -1.96 -8.08 -0.02
CA TRP A 125 -1.25 -8.17 -1.30
C TRP A 125 0.15 -8.78 -1.15
N LEU A 126 0.88 -8.44 -0.09
CA LEU A 126 2.19 -9.03 0.19
C LEU A 126 2.11 -10.55 0.46
N GLU A 127 1.11 -11.02 1.19
CA GLU A 127 0.90 -12.46 1.40
C GLU A 127 0.57 -13.17 0.07
N ALA A 128 -0.27 -12.56 -0.78
CA ALA A 128 -0.54 -13.07 -2.12
C ALA A 128 0.72 -13.09 -3.00
N TYR A 129 1.59 -12.09 -2.88
CA TYR A 129 2.87 -12.04 -3.56
C TYR A 129 3.80 -13.18 -3.11
N GLU A 130 3.90 -13.47 -1.82
CA GLU A 130 4.66 -14.62 -1.32
C GLU A 130 4.08 -15.96 -1.81
N ALA A 131 2.75 -16.09 -1.87
CA ALA A 131 2.10 -17.26 -2.45
C ALA A 131 2.40 -17.40 -3.95
N HIS A 132 2.43 -16.30 -4.70
CA HIS A 132 2.87 -16.26 -6.09
C HIS A 132 4.34 -16.71 -6.24
N LEU A 133 5.26 -16.18 -5.42
CA LEU A 133 6.67 -16.59 -5.48
C LEU A 133 6.87 -18.08 -5.23
N ARG A 134 6.02 -18.70 -4.42
CA ARG A 134 6.05 -20.15 -4.14
C ARG A 134 5.45 -20.99 -5.27
N THR A 135 4.34 -20.55 -5.86
CA THR A 135 3.50 -21.41 -6.74
C THR A 135 3.62 -21.05 -8.22
N GLY A 136 3.93 -19.79 -8.54
CA GLY A 136 3.85 -19.22 -9.88
C GLY A 136 2.43 -18.84 -10.31
N GLN A 137 1.41 -19.03 -9.47
CA GLN A 137 0.06 -18.61 -9.82
C GLN A 137 -0.09 -17.09 -9.74
N PRO A 138 -0.91 -16.45 -10.58
CA PRO A 138 -1.19 -15.01 -10.50
C PRO A 138 -1.73 -14.61 -9.12
N LEU A 139 -1.44 -13.37 -8.67
CA LEU A 139 -1.85 -12.94 -7.32
C LEU A 139 -3.37 -12.97 -7.12
N SER A 140 -4.16 -12.74 -8.19
CA SER A 140 -5.62 -12.81 -8.13
C SER A 140 -6.18 -14.16 -7.67
N GLN A 141 -5.43 -15.26 -7.77
CA GLN A 141 -5.87 -16.55 -7.21
C GLN A 141 -5.85 -16.57 -5.68
N PHE A 142 -5.05 -15.72 -5.05
CA PHE A 142 -4.90 -15.64 -3.59
C PHE A 142 -5.62 -14.43 -3.00
N LEU A 143 -5.82 -13.40 -3.81
CA LEU A 143 -6.62 -12.24 -3.47
C LEU A 143 -8.09 -12.61 -3.61
N VAL A 144 -8.68 -13.16 -2.55
CA VAL A 144 -10.13 -13.31 -2.47
C VAL A 144 -10.73 -11.92 -2.63
N THR A 145 -11.55 -11.73 -3.65
CA THR A 145 -12.40 -10.54 -3.77
C THR A 145 -13.23 -10.44 -2.49
N MET A 146 -12.86 -9.53 -1.59
CA MET A 146 -13.79 -9.12 -0.56
C MET A 146 -15.02 -8.58 -1.30
N PRO A 147 -16.24 -9.11 -1.04
CA PRO A 147 -17.43 -8.53 -1.61
C PRO A 147 -17.44 -7.04 -1.27
N ASP A 148 -17.67 -6.21 -2.29
CA ASP A 148 -17.90 -4.78 -2.11
C ASP A 148 -19.15 -4.64 -1.21
N ARG A 149 -18.97 -4.50 0.10
CA ARG A 149 -20.02 -4.04 1.02
C ARG A 149 -19.93 -2.53 1.14
#